data_AF-A0A1W2BBZ6-F1
#
_entry.id   AF-A0A1W2BBZ6-F1
#
_cell.length_a   1.000
_cell.length_b   1.000
_cell.length_c   1.000
_cell.angle_alpha   90.00
_cell.angle_beta   90.00
_cell.angle_gamma   90.00
#
_symmetry.space_group_name_H-M   'P 1'
#
loop_
_entity.id
_entity.type
_entity.pdbx_description
1 polymer ?
#
loop_
_entity_poly.entity_id
_entity_poly.type
_entity_poly.pdbx_seq_one_letter_code
_entity_poly.pdbx_strand_id
1 'polypeptide(L)'
;MHPGDAAALELITHGQIDVEGRLVDASNATLYGSISHNGVVAHCVYKPINGERALWDFPDGTLAGREVASYLVSEATGLGLVPPTVLRAGPFGRGMVQLWIDTKEGDDLVDVLPPDEVPDGWRTVLHAHDRYGDPAVLTHADHASVKLLAALDVVLNNADRKGGHVLHGTDGNVYGVDHGICLHSDPKLRTVLWGFLGEPVPQEAIEGLTRMREHLDGALGQALRPHLTRREIHALRERTDALLREPVYPAPNPDGRPIPWPAF
;
A
#
# COMPACT_ATOMS: atom_id res chain seq x y z
N MET A 1 13.89 6.30 -13.05
CA MET A 1 13.90 4.82 -13.03
C MET A 1 12.50 4.39 -12.70
N HIS A 2 11.91 3.48 -13.48
CA HIS A 2 10.55 3.03 -13.26
C HIS A 2 10.53 1.73 -12.44
N PRO A 3 9.47 1.48 -11.64
CA PRO A 3 9.31 0.27 -10.85
C PRO A 3 9.43 -1.04 -11.63
N GLY A 4 9.00 -1.04 -12.89
CA GLY A 4 9.07 -2.21 -13.78
C GLY A 4 10.44 -2.48 -14.38
N ASP A 5 11.43 -1.60 -14.18
CA ASP A 5 12.77 -1.80 -14.70
C ASP A 5 13.46 -2.97 -13.97
N ALA A 6 14.04 -3.91 -14.71
CA ALA A 6 14.76 -5.05 -14.12
C ALA A 6 15.88 -4.63 -13.15
N ALA A 7 16.47 -3.45 -13.38
CA ALA A 7 17.52 -2.88 -12.54
C ALA A 7 16.99 -2.22 -11.24
N ALA A 8 15.68 -1.99 -11.11
CA ALA A 8 15.11 -1.31 -9.95
C ALA A 8 15.36 -2.08 -8.66
N LEU A 9 15.09 -3.39 -8.66
CA LEU A 9 15.30 -4.24 -7.50
C LEU A 9 16.78 -4.37 -7.14
N GLU A 10 17.66 -4.47 -8.14
CA GLU A 10 19.12 -4.49 -7.94
C GLU A 10 19.61 -3.18 -7.29
N LEU A 11 19.17 -2.04 -7.81
CA LEU A 11 19.49 -0.72 -7.28
C LEU A 11 19.06 -0.60 -5.81
N ILE A 12 17.81 -0.89 -5.48
CA ILE A 12 17.35 -0.75 -4.09
C ILE A 12 17.93 -1.79 -3.13
N THR A 13 18.46 -2.90 -3.65
CA THR A 13 19.11 -3.95 -2.84
C THR A 13 20.57 -3.64 -2.55
N HIS A 14 21.29 -3.06 -3.52
CA HIS A 14 22.75 -2.91 -3.43
C HIS A 14 23.25 -1.47 -3.46
N GLY A 15 22.41 -0.51 -3.79
CA GLY A 15 22.82 0.88 -3.91
C GLY A 15 23.20 1.54 -2.60
N GLN A 16 24.14 2.49 -2.66
CA GLN A 16 24.44 3.38 -1.55
C GLN A 16 23.31 4.39 -1.40
N ILE A 17 22.85 4.60 -0.16
CA ILE A 17 21.78 5.55 0.18
C ILE A 17 22.42 6.80 0.77
N ASP A 18 22.17 7.95 0.16
CA ASP A 18 22.52 9.25 0.70
C ASP A 18 21.21 9.95 1.13
N VAL A 19 21.04 10.14 2.45
CA VAL A 19 19.81 10.71 3.01
C VAL A 19 19.79 12.22 2.82
N GLU A 20 18.75 12.70 2.14
CA GLU A 20 18.60 14.12 1.77
C GLU A 20 17.59 14.84 2.66
N GLY A 21 16.60 14.11 3.19
CA GLY A 21 15.57 14.72 4.01
C GLY A 21 14.74 13.71 4.80
N ARG A 22 13.80 14.25 5.58
CA ARG A 22 12.81 13.48 6.33
C ARG A 22 11.42 13.95 5.93
N LEU A 23 10.52 13.01 5.66
CA LEU A 23 9.11 13.31 5.48
C LEU A 23 8.49 13.61 6.85
N VAL A 24 8.00 14.84 7.03
CA VAL A 24 7.59 15.39 8.33
C VAL A 24 6.22 14.90 8.79
N ASP A 25 5.33 14.57 7.86
CA ASP A 25 3.96 14.11 8.17
C ASP A 25 3.88 12.62 8.52
N ALA A 26 5.01 11.91 8.48
CA ALA A 26 5.07 10.50 8.84
C ALA A 26 5.17 10.29 10.38
N SER A 27 4.31 9.42 10.91
CA SER A 27 4.33 9.06 12.34
C SER A 27 5.59 8.30 12.79
N ASN A 28 6.30 7.68 11.85
CA ASN A 28 7.57 6.97 12.05
C ASN A 28 8.70 7.69 11.30
N ALA A 29 9.97 7.38 11.61
CA ALA A 29 11.07 7.92 10.83
C ALA A 29 10.97 7.45 9.38
N THR A 30 10.67 8.38 8.47
CA THR A 30 10.59 8.15 7.03
C THR A 30 11.54 9.10 6.34
N LEU A 31 12.59 8.55 5.76
CA LEU A 31 13.70 9.30 5.20
C LEU A 31 13.63 9.23 3.68
N TYR A 32 13.78 10.40 3.05
CA TYR A 32 13.92 10.53 1.60
C TYR A 32 15.41 10.67 1.28
N GLY A 33 15.87 10.00 0.23
CA GLY A 33 17.25 10.09 -0.21
C GLY A 33 17.48 9.57 -1.61
N SER A 34 18.62 9.95 -2.18
CA SER A 34 19.12 9.37 -3.41
C SER A 34 19.72 7.99 -3.15
N ILE A 35 19.66 7.14 -4.16
CA ILE A 35 20.24 5.80 -4.16
C ILE A 35 21.01 5.57 -5.45
N SER A 36 22.24 5.07 -5.35
CA SER A 36 23.10 4.84 -6.51
C SER A 36 23.79 3.48 -6.49
N HIS A 37 23.81 2.79 -7.64
CA HIS A 37 24.49 1.52 -7.85
C HIS A 37 24.93 1.38 -9.31
N ASN A 38 26.18 0.98 -9.58
CA ASN A 38 26.70 0.72 -10.93
C ASN A 38 26.39 1.84 -11.97
N GLY A 39 26.46 3.11 -11.54
CA GLY A 39 26.19 4.27 -12.39
C GLY A 39 24.71 4.60 -12.60
N VAL A 40 23.80 3.79 -12.06
CA VAL A 40 22.36 4.07 -12.01
C VAL A 40 22.06 4.88 -10.75
N VAL A 41 21.23 5.91 -10.89
CA VAL A 41 20.79 6.78 -9.78
C VAL A 41 19.27 6.93 -9.81
N ALA A 42 18.63 6.84 -8.64
CA ALA A 42 17.22 7.13 -8.43
C ALA A 42 17.00 7.71 -7.02
N HIS A 43 15.75 7.91 -6.63
CA HIS A 43 15.38 8.23 -5.26
C HIS A 43 14.70 7.04 -4.58
N CYS A 44 14.73 7.03 -3.26
CA CYS A 44 14.09 6.00 -2.44
C CYS A 44 13.51 6.58 -1.15
N VAL A 45 12.56 5.85 -0.59
CA VAL A 45 12.13 5.99 0.80
C VAL A 45 12.86 4.94 1.64
N TYR A 46 13.46 5.37 2.73
CA TYR A 46 14.10 4.50 3.72
C TYR A 46 13.43 4.67 5.09
N LYS A 47 12.85 3.59 5.62
CA LYS A 47 12.27 3.56 6.98
C LYS A 47 13.10 2.62 7.87
N PRO A 48 14.00 3.14 8.74
CA PRO A 48 14.77 2.31 9.67
C PRO A 48 13.86 1.66 10.72
N ILE A 49 14.13 0.40 11.07
CA ILE A 49 13.42 -0.31 12.15
C ILE A 49 13.58 0.44 13.48
N ASN A 50 14.77 0.98 13.74
CA ASN A 50 15.04 1.75 14.96
C ASN A 50 14.24 3.07 15.05
N GLY A 51 13.62 3.50 13.94
CA GLY A 51 12.76 4.68 13.88
C GLY A 51 11.27 4.36 14.01
N GLU A 52 10.92 3.09 14.23
CA GLU A 52 9.55 2.66 14.47
C GLU A 52 9.08 3.02 15.88
N ARG A 53 7.84 3.47 15.98
CA ARG A 53 7.09 3.57 17.23
C ARG A 53 6.30 2.27 17.38
N ALA A 54 6.51 1.58 18.49
CA ALA A 54 5.75 0.38 18.80
C ALA A 54 4.24 0.67 18.83
N LEU A 55 3.47 -0.16 18.15
CA LEU A 55 2.01 -0.11 18.12
C LEU A 55 1.47 -1.30 18.89
N TRP A 56 0.67 -1.03 19.92
CA TRP A 56 0.12 -2.08 20.79
C TRP A 56 -0.73 -3.10 20.02
N ASP A 57 -1.35 -2.66 18.92
CA ASP A 57 -2.20 -3.48 18.07
C ASP A 57 -1.47 -4.07 16.84
N PHE A 58 -0.15 -3.89 16.75
CA PHE A 58 0.76 -4.59 15.85
C PHE A 58 2.01 -5.06 16.64
N PRO A 59 1.84 -5.99 17.60
CA PRO A 59 2.87 -6.33 18.58
C PRO A 59 4.02 -7.18 18.01
N ASP A 60 3.78 -7.88 16.90
CA ASP A 60 4.72 -8.82 16.29
C ASP A 60 5.41 -8.22 15.07
N GLY A 61 6.72 -8.52 14.93
CA GLY A 61 7.52 -8.13 13.77
C GLY A 61 7.92 -6.65 13.78
N THR A 62 8.04 -6.08 12.59
CA THR A 62 8.42 -4.66 12.37
C THR A 62 7.53 -4.06 11.29
N LEU A 63 7.28 -2.75 11.35
CA LEU A 63 6.53 -2.04 10.31
C LEU A 63 7.27 -2.09 8.98
N ALA A 64 8.60 -1.95 8.98
CA ALA A 64 9.46 -2.14 7.82
C ALA A 64 9.32 -3.56 7.23
N GLY A 65 9.17 -4.58 8.07
CA GLY A 65 8.90 -5.95 7.62
C GLY A 65 7.54 -6.07 6.91
N ARG A 66 6.51 -5.37 7.38
CA ARG A 66 5.16 -5.38 6.76
C ARG A 66 5.13 -4.66 5.43
N GLU A 67 5.92 -3.60 5.25
CA GLU A 67 6.14 -2.94 3.96
C GLU A 67 6.69 -3.93 2.92
N VAL A 68 7.72 -4.69 3.31
CA VAL A 68 8.35 -5.71 2.45
C VAL A 68 7.39 -6.85 2.18
N ALA A 69 6.68 -7.34 3.20
CA ALA A 69 5.68 -8.39 3.03
C ALA A 69 4.57 -7.99 2.06
N SER A 70 4.11 -6.73 2.12
CA SER A 70 3.08 -6.20 1.22
C SER A 70 3.57 -6.08 -0.22
N TYR A 71 4.83 -5.67 -0.41
CA TYR A 71 5.48 -5.74 -1.72
C TYR A 71 5.56 -7.17 -2.25
N LEU A 72 6.02 -8.14 -1.45
CA LEU A 72 6.12 -9.55 -1.87
C LEU A 72 4.75 -10.15 -2.25
N VAL A 73 3.69 -9.81 -1.50
CA VAL A 73 2.31 -10.23 -1.86
C VAL A 73 1.88 -9.58 -3.17
N SER A 74 2.10 -8.27 -3.34
CA SER A 74 1.77 -7.57 -4.58
C SER A 74 2.54 -8.11 -5.78
N GLU A 75 3.84 -8.38 -5.64
CA GLU A 75 4.67 -8.93 -6.70
C GLU A 75 4.12 -10.30 -7.13
N ALA A 76 3.78 -11.16 -6.17
CA ALA A 76 3.27 -12.49 -6.47
C ALA A 76 1.90 -12.49 -7.19
N THR A 77 1.18 -11.37 -7.19
CA THR A 77 0.00 -11.21 -8.04
C THR A 77 0.35 -10.92 -9.50
N GLY A 78 1.55 -10.38 -9.77
CA GLY A 78 1.97 -9.90 -11.09
C GLY A 78 1.33 -8.58 -11.51
N LEU A 79 0.62 -7.87 -10.62
CA LEU A 79 -0.08 -6.62 -10.92
C LEU A 79 0.78 -5.37 -10.75
N GLY A 80 1.93 -5.47 -10.08
CA GLY A 80 2.87 -4.34 -9.93
C GLY A 80 2.36 -3.14 -9.11
N LEU A 81 1.42 -3.36 -8.19
CA LEU A 81 0.71 -2.29 -7.46
C LEU A 81 1.49 -1.70 -6.27
N VAL A 82 2.56 -2.34 -5.82
CA VAL A 82 3.42 -1.84 -4.74
C VAL A 82 4.83 -1.64 -5.30
N PRO A 83 5.45 -0.47 -5.11
CA PRO A 83 6.80 -0.22 -5.60
C PRO A 83 7.81 -1.23 -5.03
N PRO A 84 8.90 -1.54 -5.76
CA PRO A 84 9.99 -2.37 -5.28
C PRO A 84 10.42 -1.98 -3.86
N THR A 85 10.37 -2.95 -2.95
CA THR A 85 10.71 -2.75 -1.52
C THR A 85 11.57 -3.90 -1.00
N VAL A 86 12.67 -3.58 -0.32
CA VAL A 86 13.57 -4.58 0.27
C VAL A 86 13.92 -4.23 1.72
N LEU A 87 14.26 -5.24 2.52
CA LEU A 87 14.75 -5.06 3.89
C LEU A 87 16.27 -5.29 3.96
N ARG A 88 17.04 -4.25 4.23
CA ARG A 88 18.51 -4.33 4.28
C ARG A 88 19.12 -3.34 5.26
N ALA A 89 20.45 -3.39 5.41
CA ALA A 89 21.18 -2.38 6.16
C ALA A 89 21.18 -1.04 5.40
N GLY A 90 21.05 0.05 6.14
CA GLY A 90 21.12 1.43 5.66
C GLY A 90 21.79 2.36 6.69
N PRO A 91 21.85 3.67 6.41
CA PRO A 91 22.63 4.63 7.21
C PRO A 91 22.25 4.70 8.69
N PHE A 92 21.02 4.37 9.03
CA PHE A 92 20.48 4.41 10.41
C PHE A 92 20.07 3.03 10.95
N GLY A 93 20.72 1.97 10.48
CA GLY A 93 20.44 0.58 10.89
C GLY A 93 19.75 -0.25 9.81
N ARG A 94 19.15 -1.38 10.18
CA ARG A 94 18.35 -2.17 9.24
C ARG A 94 16.99 -1.49 9.05
N GLY A 95 16.48 -1.45 7.82
CA GLY A 95 15.21 -0.82 7.48
C GLY A 95 14.70 -1.25 6.11
N MET A 96 13.46 -0.86 5.81
CA MET A 96 12.91 -1.03 4.46
C MET A 96 13.43 0.08 3.56
N VAL A 97 13.74 -0.26 2.31
CA VAL A 97 14.11 0.65 1.24
C VAL A 97 13.13 0.41 0.10
N GLN A 98 12.35 1.42 -0.24
CA GLN A 98 11.34 1.39 -1.30
C GLN A 98 11.73 2.38 -2.40
N LEU A 99 11.61 2.00 -3.67
CA LEU A 99 11.82 2.90 -4.78
C LEU A 99 10.83 4.08 -4.72
N TRP A 100 11.32 5.31 -4.92
CA TRP A 100 10.46 6.49 -5.00
C TRP A 100 9.64 6.48 -6.29
N ILE A 101 8.38 6.90 -6.20
CA ILE A 101 7.47 7.06 -7.35
C ILE A 101 7.34 8.54 -7.67
N ASP A 102 7.77 8.92 -8.87
CA ASP A 102 7.55 10.27 -9.38
C ASP A 102 6.09 10.42 -9.83
N THR A 103 5.37 11.34 -9.19
CA THR A 103 3.98 11.71 -9.50
C THR A 103 3.91 13.11 -10.08
N LYS A 104 2.77 13.46 -10.68
CA LYS A 104 2.49 14.81 -11.18
C LYS A 104 1.51 15.51 -10.23
N GLU A 105 1.83 16.76 -9.87
CA GLU A 105 0.93 17.59 -9.05
C GLU A 105 -0.42 17.81 -9.76
N GLY A 106 -1.52 17.63 -9.02
CA GLY A 106 -2.88 17.79 -9.52
C GLY A 106 -3.41 16.59 -10.34
N ASP A 107 -2.73 15.45 -10.31
CA ASP A 107 -3.15 14.20 -10.96
C ASP A 107 -3.52 13.11 -9.92
N ASP A 108 -4.01 13.56 -8.77
CA ASP A 108 -4.41 12.70 -7.65
C ASP A 108 -5.64 11.86 -8.01
N LEU A 109 -5.69 10.62 -7.51
CA LEU A 109 -6.79 9.67 -7.78
C LEU A 109 -7.78 9.56 -6.62
N VAL A 110 -7.51 10.27 -5.52
CA VAL A 110 -8.34 10.35 -4.33
C VAL A 110 -8.24 11.78 -3.81
N ASP A 111 -9.36 12.38 -3.43
CA ASP A 111 -9.37 13.73 -2.89
C ASP A 111 -10.54 13.98 -1.93
N VAL A 112 -10.48 15.08 -1.19
CA VAL A 112 -11.55 15.62 -0.35
C VAL A 112 -11.96 16.98 -0.91
N LEU A 113 -13.07 17.00 -1.65
CA LEU A 113 -13.51 18.16 -2.43
C LEU A 113 -14.87 18.69 -1.94
N PRO A 114 -15.23 19.94 -2.25
CA PRO A 114 -16.62 20.38 -2.22
C PRO A 114 -17.51 19.49 -3.11
N PRO A 115 -18.79 19.23 -2.75
CA PRO A 115 -19.67 18.36 -3.54
C PRO A 115 -19.87 18.77 -5.00
N ASP A 116 -19.79 20.06 -5.30
CA ASP A 116 -19.93 20.65 -6.64
C ASP A 116 -18.64 20.66 -7.45
N GLU A 117 -17.50 20.33 -6.84
CA GLU A 117 -16.19 20.23 -7.49
C GLU A 117 -15.76 18.78 -7.76
N VAL A 118 -16.59 17.78 -7.38
CA VAL A 118 -16.29 16.36 -7.67
C VAL A 118 -16.25 16.14 -9.18
N PRO A 119 -15.15 15.60 -9.73
CA PRO A 119 -15.08 15.34 -11.17
C PRO A 119 -16.09 14.29 -11.63
N ASP A 120 -16.57 14.43 -12.86
CA ASP A 120 -17.52 13.49 -13.46
C ASP A 120 -16.99 12.04 -13.44
N GLY A 121 -17.84 11.11 -13.01
CA GLY A 121 -17.52 9.68 -12.95
C GLY A 121 -16.72 9.24 -11.72
N TRP A 122 -16.29 10.17 -10.86
CA TRP A 122 -15.67 9.81 -9.57
C TRP A 122 -16.70 9.23 -8.60
N ARG A 123 -16.21 8.41 -7.67
CA ARG A 123 -17.03 7.69 -6.68
C ARG A 123 -16.96 8.38 -5.33
N THR A 124 -18.10 8.86 -4.86
CA THR A 124 -18.23 9.41 -3.51
C THR A 124 -18.22 8.29 -2.48
N VAL A 125 -17.38 8.44 -1.45
CA VAL A 125 -17.20 7.47 -0.37
C VAL A 125 -17.89 7.92 0.91
N LEU A 126 -17.71 9.19 1.28
CA LEU A 126 -18.23 9.75 2.52
C LEU A 126 -18.54 11.22 2.34
N HIS A 127 -19.70 11.67 2.83
CA HIS A 127 -20.00 13.08 3.03
C HIS A 127 -19.54 13.52 4.42
N ALA A 128 -18.86 14.65 4.50
CA ALA A 128 -18.29 15.24 5.70
C ALA A 128 -18.47 16.77 5.70
N HIS A 129 -17.92 17.42 6.72
CA HIS A 129 -17.74 18.86 6.75
C HIS A 129 -16.27 19.17 7.00
N ASP A 130 -15.78 20.25 6.40
CA ASP A 130 -14.41 20.70 6.58
C ASP A 130 -14.20 21.41 7.95
N ARG A 131 -13.03 22.03 8.15
CA ARG A 131 -12.72 22.73 9.41
C ARG A 131 -13.54 24.01 9.64
N TYR A 132 -14.18 24.54 8.61
CA TYR A 132 -15.03 25.73 8.66
C TYR A 132 -16.53 25.39 8.74
N GLY A 133 -16.87 24.10 8.58
CA GLY A 133 -18.24 23.60 8.59
C GLY A 133 -18.87 23.56 7.20
N ASP A 134 -18.08 23.81 6.14
CA ASP A 134 -18.55 23.72 4.77
C ASP A 134 -18.63 22.25 4.32
N PRO A 135 -19.61 21.87 3.47
CA PRO A 135 -19.73 20.50 3.00
C PRO A 135 -18.49 20.04 2.24
N ALA A 136 -18.03 18.83 2.53
CA ALA A 136 -16.92 18.18 1.84
C ALA A 136 -17.26 16.71 1.55
N VAL A 137 -16.65 16.14 0.53
CA VAL A 137 -16.83 14.73 0.13
C VAL A 137 -15.48 14.09 -0.10
N LEU A 138 -15.26 12.96 0.58
CA LEU A 138 -14.17 12.05 0.24
C LEU A 138 -14.58 11.28 -1.02
N THR A 139 -13.75 11.35 -2.05
CA THR A 139 -14.03 10.78 -3.37
C THR A 139 -12.77 10.16 -3.96
N HIS A 140 -12.95 9.22 -4.90
CA HIS A 140 -11.84 8.68 -5.69
C HIS A 140 -12.24 8.42 -7.13
N ALA A 141 -11.25 8.38 -8.03
CA ALA A 141 -11.45 8.06 -9.42
C ALA A 141 -12.00 6.63 -9.59
N ASP A 142 -12.91 6.44 -10.56
CA ASP A 142 -13.32 5.13 -11.05
C ASP A 142 -12.28 4.60 -12.06
N HIS A 143 -11.07 4.35 -11.57
CA HIS A 143 -9.92 3.96 -12.38
C HIS A 143 -9.63 2.46 -12.26
N ALA A 144 -9.29 1.79 -13.38
CA ALA A 144 -9.07 0.34 -13.42
C ALA A 144 -8.01 -0.11 -12.40
N SER A 145 -6.84 0.54 -12.37
CA SER A 145 -5.78 0.18 -11.43
C SER A 145 -6.11 0.51 -9.97
N VAL A 146 -7.02 1.47 -9.71
CA VAL A 146 -7.50 1.75 -8.35
C VAL A 146 -8.42 0.63 -7.86
N LYS A 147 -9.20 0.00 -8.75
CA LYS A 147 -9.94 -1.24 -8.44
C LYS A 147 -9.00 -2.39 -8.07
N LEU A 148 -7.92 -2.56 -8.83
CA LEU A 148 -6.91 -3.58 -8.53
C LEU A 148 -6.26 -3.33 -7.16
N LEU A 149 -5.89 -2.07 -6.86
CA LEU A 149 -5.34 -1.69 -5.56
C LEU A 149 -6.35 -1.92 -4.41
N ALA A 150 -7.63 -1.61 -4.61
CA ALA A 150 -8.67 -1.89 -3.63
C ALA A 150 -8.80 -3.40 -3.34
N ALA A 151 -8.67 -4.25 -4.36
CA ALA A 151 -8.71 -5.71 -4.17
C ALA A 151 -7.47 -6.21 -3.39
N LEU A 152 -6.31 -5.62 -3.67
CA LEU A 152 -5.08 -5.88 -2.90
C LEU A 152 -5.24 -5.45 -1.43
N ASP A 153 -5.82 -4.27 -1.17
CA ASP A 153 -6.07 -3.79 0.20
C ASP A 153 -6.96 -4.74 1.01
N VAL A 154 -7.95 -5.38 0.37
CA VAL A 154 -8.81 -6.38 1.03
C VAL A 154 -7.99 -7.57 1.54
N VAL A 155 -7.13 -8.15 0.71
CA VAL A 155 -6.33 -9.33 1.11
C VAL A 155 -5.19 -8.95 2.06
N LEU A 156 -4.56 -7.79 1.83
CA LEU A 156 -3.55 -7.22 2.71
C LEU A 156 -4.15 -6.78 4.04
N ASN A 157 -5.47 -6.58 4.14
CA ASN A 157 -6.12 -6.03 5.33
C ASN A 157 -5.47 -4.70 5.73
N ASN A 158 -5.35 -3.80 4.75
CA ASN A 158 -4.67 -2.52 4.95
C ASN A 158 -5.42 -1.68 5.97
N ALA A 159 -4.78 -1.38 7.10
CA ALA A 159 -5.41 -0.64 8.17
C ALA A 159 -5.30 0.88 8.01
N ASP A 160 -4.72 1.43 6.95
CA ASP A 160 -4.53 2.88 6.83
C ASP A 160 -4.35 3.38 5.39
N ARG A 161 -5.15 2.90 4.43
CA ARG A 161 -5.10 3.41 3.05
C ARG A 161 -5.71 4.81 2.97
N LYS A 162 -4.87 5.84 2.99
CA LYS A 162 -5.23 7.25 2.79
C LYS A 162 -5.12 7.68 1.33
N GLY A 163 -5.67 8.85 1.00
CA GLY A 163 -5.59 9.43 -0.34
C GLY A 163 -4.16 9.60 -0.82
N GLY A 164 -3.30 10.23 0.00
CA GLY A 164 -1.87 10.39 -0.30
C GLY A 164 -1.07 9.08 -0.39
N HIS A 165 -1.69 7.92 -0.14
CA HIS A 165 -1.07 6.60 -0.30
C HIS A 165 -1.40 5.95 -1.66
N VAL A 166 -2.22 6.60 -2.50
CA VAL A 166 -2.59 6.15 -3.85
C VAL A 166 -1.91 7.06 -4.85
N LEU A 167 -0.78 6.62 -5.39
CA LEU A 167 0.07 7.42 -6.25
C LEU A 167 -0.25 7.15 -7.72
N HIS A 168 -0.49 8.21 -8.48
CA HIS A 168 -0.53 8.15 -9.95
C HIS A 168 0.89 8.45 -10.48
N GLY A 169 1.59 7.39 -10.89
CA GLY A 169 2.95 7.49 -11.38
C GLY A 169 3.02 8.18 -12.74
N THR A 170 4.12 8.88 -13.00
CA THR A 170 4.40 9.51 -14.30
C THR A 170 4.57 8.51 -15.46
N ASP A 171 4.65 7.22 -15.16
CA ASP A 171 4.60 6.12 -16.13
C ASP A 171 3.17 5.65 -16.46
N GLY A 172 2.15 6.30 -15.87
CA GLY A 172 0.73 5.98 -16.05
C GLY A 172 0.22 4.83 -15.19
N ASN A 173 1.06 4.27 -14.30
CA ASN A 173 0.65 3.22 -13.38
C ASN A 173 0.13 3.80 -12.05
N VAL A 174 -0.60 2.97 -11.30
CA VAL A 174 -1.06 3.31 -9.96
C VAL A 174 -0.32 2.47 -8.93
N TYR A 175 0.16 3.14 -7.88
CA TYR A 175 0.93 2.50 -6.81
C TYR A 175 0.31 2.77 -5.45
N GLY A 176 0.18 1.73 -4.64
CA GLY A 176 -0.03 1.85 -3.21
C GLY A 176 1.30 2.01 -2.48
N VAL A 177 1.34 2.90 -1.48
CA VAL A 177 2.47 3.02 -0.54
C VAL A 177 2.00 2.97 0.92
N ASP A 178 2.95 2.99 1.85
CA ASP A 178 2.73 3.01 3.31
C ASP A 178 1.92 1.81 3.86
N HIS A 179 2.48 0.61 3.68
CA HIS A 179 1.88 -0.66 4.13
C HIS A 179 2.41 -1.12 5.50
N GLY A 180 3.02 -0.23 6.27
CA GLY A 180 3.57 -0.55 7.60
C GLY A 180 2.54 -1.14 8.57
N ILE A 181 1.25 -0.86 8.38
CA ILE A 181 0.13 -1.41 9.17
C ILE A 181 -0.84 -2.23 8.31
N CYS A 182 -0.27 -3.13 7.50
CA CYS A 182 -0.98 -4.19 6.80
C CYS A 182 -0.78 -5.56 7.47
N LEU A 183 -1.53 -6.54 6.96
CA LEU A 183 -1.35 -7.98 7.20
C LEU A 183 -1.62 -8.42 8.65
N HIS A 184 -2.41 -7.64 9.38
CA HIS A 184 -2.90 -8.06 10.68
C HIS A 184 -3.82 -9.29 10.55
N SER A 185 -3.84 -10.13 11.60
CA SER A 185 -4.69 -11.32 11.64
C SER A 185 -6.18 -10.98 11.82
N ASP A 186 -6.51 -10.11 12.77
CA ASP A 186 -7.87 -9.58 12.95
C ASP A 186 -8.26 -8.62 11.81
N PRO A 187 -9.55 -8.53 11.45
CA PRO A 187 -10.03 -7.64 10.40
C PRO A 187 -9.86 -6.16 10.82
N LYS A 188 -9.00 -5.46 10.09
CA LYS A 188 -8.61 -4.07 10.34
C LYS A 188 -8.67 -3.19 9.10
N LEU A 189 -9.25 -3.66 7.99
CA LEU A 189 -9.32 -2.92 6.73
C LEU A 189 -9.93 -1.52 6.94
N ARG A 190 -9.14 -0.48 6.67
CA ARG A 190 -9.56 0.92 6.62
C ARG A 190 -8.99 1.53 5.35
N THR A 191 -9.86 1.97 4.45
CA THR A 191 -9.46 2.47 3.15
C THR A 191 -10.32 3.63 2.69
N VAL A 192 -9.77 4.52 1.89
CA VAL A 192 -10.51 5.54 1.14
C VAL A 192 -11.13 4.98 -0.15
N LEU A 193 -10.91 3.71 -0.49
CA LEU A 193 -11.36 3.09 -1.75
C LEU A 193 -12.70 2.34 -1.64
N TRP A 194 -13.55 2.69 -0.67
CA TRP A 194 -14.85 2.03 -0.49
C TRP A 194 -15.90 2.35 -1.57
N GLY A 195 -15.61 3.23 -2.53
CA GLY A 195 -16.55 3.57 -3.60
C GLY A 195 -16.87 2.39 -4.53
N PHE A 196 -16.13 1.28 -4.44
CA PHE A 196 -16.41 0.02 -5.14
C PHE A 196 -17.19 -1.00 -4.32
N LEU A 197 -17.66 -0.64 -3.12
CA LEU A 197 -18.41 -1.53 -2.24
C LEU A 197 -19.51 -2.30 -2.98
N GLY A 198 -19.51 -3.63 -2.85
CA GLY A 198 -20.53 -4.50 -3.46
C GLY A 198 -20.40 -4.67 -4.98
N GLU A 199 -19.43 -4.01 -5.64
CA GLU A 199 -19.13 -4.25 -7.05
C GLU A 199 -18.33 -5.55 -7.24
N PRO A 200 -18.45 -6.21 -8.41
CA PRO A 200 -17.58 -7.33 -8.76
C PRO A 200 -16.11 -6.92 -8.79
N VAL A 201 -15.24 -7.75 -8.22
CA VAL A 201 -13.79 -7.60 -8.33
C VAL A 201 -13.38 -7.85 -9.78
N PRO A 202 -12.51 -7.01 -10.39
CA PRO A 202 -12.05 -7.22 -11.75
C PRO A 202 -11.40 -8.59 -11.96
N GLN A 203 -11.66 -9.21 -13.12
CA GLN A 203 -11.09 -10.51 -13.49
C GLN A 203 -9.56 -10.54 -13.39
N GLU A 204 -8.89 -9.44 -13.76
CA GLU A 204 -7.44 -9.30 -13.64
C GLU A 204 -6.94 -9.40 -12.19
N ALA A 205 -7.68 -8.82 -11.22
CA ALA A 205 -7.36 -8.98 -9.80
C ALA A 205 -7.60 -10.42 -9.33
N ILE A 206 -8.68 -11.07 -9.78
CA ILE A 206 -8.98 -12.47 -9.45
C ILE A 206 -7.85 -13.38 -9.93
N GLU A 207 -7.39 -13.21 -11.16
CA GLU A 207 -6.27 -13.97 -11.73
C GLU A 207 -4.96 -13.74 -10.97
N GLY A 208 -4.65 -12.48 -10.65
CA GLY A 208 -3.47 -12.14 -9.85
C GLY A 208 -3.51 -12.75 -8.45
N LEU A 209 -4.66 -12.66 -7.76
CA LEU A 209 -4.84 -13.24 -6.43
C LEU A 209 -4.80 -14.77 -6.47
N THR A 210 -5.30 -15.40 -7.53
CA THR A 210 -5.20 -16.86 -7.74
C THR A 210 -3.74 -17.28 -7.85
N ARG A 211 -2.94 -16.61 -8.69
CA ARG A 211 -1.49 -16.87 -8.80
C ARG A 211 -0.77 -16.71 -7.46
N MET A 212 -1.01 -15.60 -6.76
CA MET A 212 -0.42 -15.35 -5.45
C MET A 212 -0.77 -16.46 -4.46
N ARG A 213 -2.03 -16.90 -4.46
CA ARG A 213 -2.55 -17.93 -3.57
C ARG A 213 -1.93 -19.31 -3.80
N GLU A 214 -1.65 -19.67 -5.05
CA GLU A 214 -0.96 -20.91 -5.43
C GLU A 214 0.46 -20.98 -4.84
N HIS A 215 1.15 -19.85 -4.78
CA HIS A 215 2.51 -19.76 -4.25
C HIS A 215 2.57 -19.55 -2.73
N LEU A 216 1.47 -19.14 -2.09
CA LEU A 216 1.41 -18.78 -0.67
C LEU A 216 1.81 -19.94 0.26
N ASP A 217 1.52 -21.18 -0.13
CA ASP A 217 1.85 -22.36 0.68
C ASP A 217 3.27 -22.88 0.43
N GLY A 218 3.95 -22.32 -0.58
CA GLY A 218 5.29 -22.65 -1.00
C GLY A 218 6.26 -21.48 -0.85
N ALA A 219 6.82 -21.02 -1.97
CA ALA A 219 7.90 -20.04 -2.00
C ALA A 219 7.52 -18.70 -1.36
N LEU A 220 6.32 -18.17 -1.66
CA LEU A 220 5.87 -16.90 -1.09
C LEU A 220 5.71 -17.01 0.43
N GLY A 221 5.06 -18.06 0.92
CA GLY A 221 4.93 -18.29 2.37
C GLY A 221 6.26 -18.38 3.09
N GLN A 222 7.28 -18.97 2.46
CA GLN A 222 8.64 -19.01 3.02
C GLN A 222 9.28 -17.62 3.06
N ALA A 223 9.10 -16.81 2.01
CA ALA A 223 9.59 -15.44 1.94
C ALA A 223 8.89 -14.49 2.93
N LEU A 224 7.63 -14.77 3.31
CA LEU A 224 6.86 -13.97 4.28
C LEU A 224 7.19 -14.27 5.75
N ARG A 225 7.66 -15.48 6.08
CA ARG A 225 7.94 -15.92 7.47
C ARG A 225 8.91 -15.02 8.26
N PRO A 226 9.94 -14.39 7.66
CA PRO A 226 10.78 -13.43 8.38
C PRO A 226 10.05 -12.14 8.77
N HIS A 227 8.90 -11.84 8.16
CA HIS A 227 8.19 -10.58 8.31
C HIS A 227 6.87 -10.71 9.05
N LEU A 228 6.22 -11.88 8.95
CA LEU A 228 4.89 -12.14 9.48
C LEU A 228 4.87 -13.41 10.34
N THR A 229 3.99 -13.41 11.33
CA THR A 229 3.68 -14.61 12.11
C THR A 229 2.94 -15.65 11.28
N ARG A 230 2.94 -16.92 11.74
CA ARG A 230 2.13 -17.99 11.12
C ARG A 230 0.63 -17.65 11.10
N ARG A 231 0.14 -16.97 12.15
CA ARG A 231 -1.26 -16.55 12.27
C ARG A 231 -1.63 -15.52 11.21
N GLU A 232 -0.75 -14.57 10.93
CA GLU A 232 -0.97 -13.54 9.91
C GLU A 232 -0.93 -14.10 8.49
N ILE A 233 0.01 -15.02 8.21
CA ILE A 233 0.06 -15.72 6.91
C ILE A 233 -1.20 -16.55 6.70
N HIS A 234 -1.69 -17.24 7.76
CA HIS A 234 -2.95 -17.95 7.69
C HIS A 234 -4.14 -17.00 7.45
N ALA A 235 -4.18 -15.85 8.11
CA ALA A 235 -5.24 -14.86 7.88
C ALA A 235 -5.22 -14.26 6.46
N LEU A 236 -4.04 -14.03 5.87
CA LEU A 236 -3.90 -13.66 4.46
C LEU A 236 -4.49 -14.73 3.54
N ARG A 237 -4.21 -16.01 3.81
CA ARG A 237 -4.78 -17.14 3.08
C ARG A 237 -6.31 -17.13 3.15
N GLU A 238 -6.89 -17.06 4.34
CA GLU A 238 -8.33 -17.08 4.56
C GLU A 238 -9.03 -15.92 3.85
N ARG A 239 -8.47 -14.69 3.93
CA ARG A 239 -9.01 -13.52 3.23
C ARG A 239 -8.97 -13.69 1.71
N THR A 240 -7.86 -14.22 1.19
CA THR A 240 -7.70 -14.47 -0.25
C THR A 240 -8.69 -15.52 -0.72
N ASP A 241 -8.80 -16.65 0.00
CA ASP A 241 -9.75 -17.73 -0.31
C ASP A 241 -11.20 -17.25 -0.19
N ALA A 242 -11.51 -16.32 0.72
CA ALA A 242 -12.82 -15.70 0.82
C ALA A 242 -13.15 -14.81 -0.37
N LEU A 243 -12.23 -13.93 -0.78
CA LEU A 243 -12.44 -13.03 -1.91
C LEU A 243 -12.50 -13.79 -3.24
N LEU A 244 -11.74 -14.86 -3.41
CA LEU A 244 -11.80 -15.69 -4.63
C LEU A 244 -13.10 -16.50 -4.73
N ARG A 245 -13.67 -16.90 -3.59
CA ARG A 245 -14.94 -17.63 -3.54
C ARG A 245 -16.14 -16.74 -3.85
N GLU A 246 -16.12 -15.52 -3.32
CA GLU A 246 -17.14 -14.49 -3.51
C GLU A 246 -16.45 -13.21 -4.03
N PRO A 247 -16.23 -13.10 -5.36
CA PRO A 247 -15.41 -12.04 -5.96
C PRO A 247 -16.15 -10.70 -6.05
N VAL A 248 -16.51 -10.17 -4.89
CA VAL A 248 -17.21 -8.90 -4.69
C VAL A 248 -16.48 -8.11 -3.61
N TYR A 249 -16.34 -6.79 -3.78
CA TYR A 249 -15.75 -5.94 -2.73
C TYR A 249 -16.57 -6.01 -1.45
N PRO A 250 -15.99 -6.43 -0.31
CA PRO A 250 -16.73 -6.73 0.90
C PRO A 250 -17.24 -5.46 1.57
N ALA A 251 -18.27 -5.62 2.40
CA ALA A 251 -18.72 -4.56 3.30
C ALA A 251 -17.71 -4.29 4.43
N PRO A 252 -17.59 -3.04 4.90
CA PRO A 252 -16.75 -2.73 6.05
C PRO A 252 -17.24 -3.47 7.31
N ASN A 253 -16.31 -3.74 8.22
CA ASN A 253 -16.65 -4.29 9.53
C ASN A 253 -17.56 -3.28 10.29
N PRO A 254 -18.80 -3.66 10.66
CA PRO A 254 -19.75 -2.75 11.32
C PRO A 254 -19.26 -2.26 12.69
N ASP A 255 -18.40 -3.02 13.36
CA ASP A 255 -17.86 -2.66 14.68
C ASP A 255 -16.58 -1.79 14.58
N GLY A 256 -16.10 -1.54 13.36
CA GLY A 256 -14.87 -0.82 13.07
C GLY A 256 -15.09 0.60 12.53
N ARG A 257 -13.98 1.33 12.37
CA ARG A 257 -13.97 2.60 11.63
C ARG A 257 -13.47 2.33 10.22
N PRO A 258 -14.31 2.41 9.17
CA PRO A 258 -13.91 2.01 7.82
C PRO A 258 -12.97 3.00 7.12
N ILE A 259 -13.00 4.27 7.51
CA ILE A 259 -12.16 5.32 6.94
C ILE A 259 -10.95 5.55 7.84
N PRO A 260 -9.71 5.58 7.29
CA PRO A 260 -8.54 5.96 8.08
C PRO A 260 -8.60 7.45 8.45
N TRP A 261 -7.87 7.83 9.50
CA TRP A 261 -7.83 9.21 9.95
C TRP A 261 -6.39 9.69 10.15
N PRO A 262 -5.99 10.83 9.55
CA PRO A 262 -6.74 11.60 8.55
C PRO A 262 -7.01 10.78 7.28
N ALA A 263 -7.97 11.21 6.46
CA ALA A 263 -8.32 10.51 5.21
C ALA A 263 -7.32 10.78 4.07
N PHE A 264 -6.56 11.87 4.16
CA PHE A 264 -5.48 12.25 3.24
C PHE A 264 -4.18 12.40 4.03
#